data_AF-A0A183GQN0-F1
#
_entry.id   AF-A0A183GQN0-F1
#
_cell.length_a   1.000
_cell.length_b   1.000
_cell.length_c   1.000
_cell.angle_alpha   90.00
_cell.angle_beta   90.00
_cell.angle_gamma   90.00
#
_symmetry.space_group_name_H-M   'P 1'
#
loop_
_entity.id
_entity.type
_entity.pdbx_description
1 polymer ?
#
loop_
_entity_poly.entity_id
_entity_poly.type
_entity_poly.pdbx_seq_one_letter_code
_entity_poly.pdbx_strand_id
1 'polypeptide(L)'
;LIANTVLVEDYVGIISDDEKKEDPFLVIPKFDRLAVVILFYMWWMLSGIASTEGLAAPITIAMYNWTHEEAILYNGIIQVVSCLVSTASYTIIGSTRIGTWDRRLVMTLGLTGFWFFHFCHYPLPFYESPLTRPPLVNGTASITGGGCSYDYDWCDHTARVPLPLYLFNFGIIQGMSYPLVSAPCNTLLSEILGPRKQGAIQGLFAFTGSMAQFTVPIFSTALFEASGYKYIMVYHLIVITLAAVMVAVLQKRLVPLELTPVNGKATKYKRGTFYRM
;
A
#
# COMPACT_ATOMS: atom_id res chain seq x y z
N LEU A 1 17.28 -2.53 -17.91
CA LEU A 1 18.26 -1.44 -18.15
C LEU A 1 18.20 -0.36 -17.06
N ILE A 2 17.03 0.21 -16.74
CA ILE A 2 16.86 1.31 -15.76
C ILE A 2 17.37 0.96 -14.35
N ALA A 3 17.06 -0.24 -13.83
CA ALA A 3 17.55 -0.67 -12.53
C ALA A 3 19.08 -0.78 -12.44
N ASN A 4 19.79 -0.97 -13.56
CA ASN A 4 21.25 -1.06 -13.58
C ASN A 4 21.94 0.30 -13.68
N THR A 5 21.26 1.33 -14.22
CA THR A 5 21.79 2.68 -14.38
C THR A 5 21.40 3.61 -13.23
N VAL A 6 20.25 3.39 -12.58
CA VAL A 6 19.78 4.27 -11.48
C VAL A 6 20.21 3.76 -10.11
N LEU A 7 20.39 2.45 -9.92
CA LEU A 7 20.87 1.86 -8.66
C LEU A 7 22.41 1.76 -8.64
N VAL A 8 23.09 2.90 -8.82
CA VAL A 8 24.55 2.99 -8.72
C VAL A 8 24.95 3.18 -7.26
N GLU A 9 25.86 2.32 -6.77
CA GLU A 9 26.31 2.32 -5.38
C GLU A 9 27.46 3.31 -5.16
N ASP A 10 27.25 4.37 -4.38
CA ASP A 10 28.32 5.27 -3.90
C ASP A 10 28.56 5.12 -2.40
N TYR A 11 29.80 4.75 -2.04
CA TYR A 11 30.20 4.39 -0.67
C TYR A 11 30.93 5.50 0.10
N VAL A 12 30.85 6.75 -0.36
CA VAL A 12 31.72 7.81 0.16
C VAL A 12 31.40 8.11 1.63
N GLY A 13 32.34 7.82 2.53
CA GLY A 13 32.35 8.25 3.95
C GLY A 13 31.64 7.34 4.96
N ILE A 14 31.41 6.06 4.64
CA ILE A 14 30.53 5.18 5.45
C ILE A 14 31.26 4.40 6.54
N ILE A 15 32.51 4.01 6.31
CA ILE A 15 33.33 3.31 7.30
C ILE A 15 34.31 4.34 7.83
N SER A 16 34.24 4.66 9.12
CA SER A 16 35.26 5.50 9.75
C SER A 16 36.60 4.75 9.71
N ASP A 17 37.72 5.48 9.61
CA ASP A 17 39.04 4.83 9.64
C ASP A 17 39.25 4.04 10.95
N ASP A 18 38.48 4.32 12.00
CA ASP A 18 38.52 3.63 13.28
C ASP A 18 37.72 2.31 13.26
N GLU A 19 36.53 2.24 12.65
CA GLU A 19 35.81 0.97 12.42
C GLU A 19 36.60 0.01 11.52
N LYS A 20 37.37 0.57 10.58
CA LYS A 20 38.26 -0.19 9.70
C LYS A 20 39.52 -0.71 10.40
N LYS A 21 39.94 -0.05 11.48
CA LYS A 21 41.04 -0.50 12.35
C LYS A 21 40.58 -1.60 13.31
N GLU A 22 39.34 -1.54 13.79
CA GLU A 22 38.77 -2.58 14.67
C GLU A 22 38.44 -3.87 13.92
N ASP A 23 37.83 -3.80 12.73
CA ASP A 23 37.63 -4.97 11.87
C ASP A 23 38.13 -4.71 10.43
N PRO A 24 39.38 -5.10 10.12
CA PRO A 24 39.96 -5.00 8.78
C PRO A 24 39.17 -5.74 7.70
N PHE A 25 38.27 -6.64 8.10
CA PHE A 25 37.45 -7.49 7.24
C PHE A 25 36.02 -6.97 7.06
N LEU A 26 35.69 -5.78 7.57
CA LEU A 26 34.40 -5.14 7.35
C LEU A 26 34.23 -4.74 5.88
N VAL A 27 33.55 -5.60 5.12
CA VAL A 27 33.27 -5.40 3.69
C VAL A 27 31.77 -5.33 3.47
N ILE A 28 31.27 -4.18 2.99
CA ILE A 28 29.84 -3.98 2.74
C ILE A 28 29.40 -4.80 1.51
N PRO A 29 28.54 -5.84 1.66
CA PRO A 29 28.06 -6.66 0.54
C PRO A 29 27.09 -5.88 -0.33
N LYS A 30 27.07 -6.12 -1.65
CA LYS A 30 26.06 -5.52 -2.55
C LYS A 30 24.64 -5.82 -2.07
N PHE A 31 23.75 -4.82 -2.11
CA PHE A 31 22.36 -5.02 -1.70
C PHE A 31 21.56 -5.80 -2.75
N ASP A 32 20.49 -6.45 -2.29
CA ASP A 32 19.60 -7.19 -3.19
C ASP A 32 18.68 -6.22 -3.96
N ARG A 33 19.03 -5.96 -5.21
CA ARG A 33 18.25 -5.06 -6.10
C ARG A 33 16.83 -5.57 -6.34
N LEU A 34 16.61 -6.89 -6.35
CA LEU A 34 15.28 -7.46 -6.54
C LEU A 34 14.41 -7.15 -5.32
N ALA A 35 14.96 -7.27 -4.10
CA ALA A 35 14.25 -6.92 -2.88
C ALA A 35 13.83 -5.43 -2.87
N VAL A 36 14.70 -4.53 -3.34
CA VAL A 36 14.36 -3.10 -3.48
C VAL A 36 13.22 -2.87 -4.47
N VAL A 37 13.22 -3.54 -5.62
CA VAL A 37 12.13 -3.42 -6.62
C VAL A 37 10.79 -3.92 -6.07
N ILE A 38 10.79 -4.99 -5.26
CA ILE A 38 9.58 -5.46 -4.58
C ILE A 38 9.04 -4.38 -3.64
N LEU A 39 9.90 -3.75 -2.84
CA LEU A 39 9.49 -2.69 -1.92
C LEU A 39 8.94 -1.47 -2.67
N PHE A 40 9.52 -1.13 -3.82
CA PHE A 40 8.98 -0.07 -4.68
C PHE A 40 7.56 -0.40 -5.16
N TYR A 41 7.32 -1.65 -5.54
CA TYR A 41 5.98 -2.11 -5.88
C TYR A 41 5.03 -2.04 -4.68
N MET A 42 5.46 -2.45 -3.48
CA MET A 42 4.64 -2.35 -2.26
C MET A 42 4.22 -0.91 -1.99
N TRP A 43 5.15 0.03 -2.16
CA TRP A 43 4.89 1.44 -1.95
C TRP A 43 3.99 2.05 -3.02
N TRP A 44 4.16 1.63 -4.28
CA TRP A 44 3.23 1.95 -5.37
C TRP A 44 1.81 1.48 -5.03
N MET A 45 1.66 0.21 -4.64
CA MET A 45 0.38 -0.39 -4.27
C MET A 45 -0.28 0.37 -3.13
N LEU A 46 0.45 0.61 -2.04
CA LEU A 46 -0.08 1.29 -0.86
C LEU A 46 -0.50 2.74 -1.18
N SER A 47 0.37 3.48 -1.89
CA SER A 47 0.08 4.86 -2.28
C SER A 47 -1.08 4.95 -3.26
N GLY A 48 -1.17 4.00 -4.19
CA GLY A 48 -2.26 3.90 -5.15
C GLY A 48 -3.62 3.68 -4.48
N ILE A 49 -3.70 2.71 -3.57
CA ILE A 49 -4.93 2.43 -2.79
C ILE A 49 -5.33 3.66 -1.99
N ALA A 50 -4.40 4.27 -1.24
CA ALA A 50 -4.69 5.45 -0.44
C ALA A 50 -5.28 6.60 -1.27
N SER A 51 -4.82 6.78 -2.52
CA SER A 51 -5.36 7.83 -3.38
C SER A 51 -6.73 7.52 -3.97
N THR A 52 -7.14 6.25 -4.03
CA THR A 52 -8.51 5.90 -4.45
C THR A 52 -9.57 6.25 -3.43
N GLU A 53 -9.18 6.58 -2.18
CA GLU A 53 -10.09 7.13 -1.17
C GLU A 53 -10.74 8.44 -1.63
N GLY A 54 -10.13 9.17 -2.58
CA GLY A 54 -10.75 10.33 -3.23
C GLY A 54 -12.07 10.01 -3.94
N LEU A 55 -12.32 8.75 -4.29
CA LEU A 55 -13.58 8.28 -4.87
C LEU A 55 -14.61 7.85 -3.82
N ALA A 56 -14.30 7.91 -2.52
CA ALA A 56 -15.22 7.51 -1.47
C ALA A 56 -16.53 8.32 -1.51
N ALA A 57 -16.45 9.63 -1.77
CA ALA A 57 -17.63 10.48 -1.90
C ALA A 57 -18.58 10.04 -3.04
N PRO A 58 -18.16 9.98 -4.33
CA PRO A 58 -19.05 9.51 -5.40
C PRO A 58 -19.54 8.07 -5.20
N ILE A 59 -18.71 7.17 -4.64
CA ILE A 59 -19.13 5.80 -4.35
C ILE A 59 -20.24 5.78 -3.28
N THR A 60 -20.08 6.51 -2.18
CA THR A 60 -21.07 6.52 -1.08
C THR A 60 -22.35 7.29 -1.40
N ILE A 61 -22.29 8.31 -2.27
CA ILE A 61 -23.50 8.94 -2.83
C ILE A 61 -24.31 7.88 -3.58
N ALA A 62 -23.66 7.11 -4.46
CA ALA A 62 -24.31 6.06 -5.23
C ALA A 62 -24.80 4.90 -4.35
N MET A 63 -24.05 4.52 -3.31
CA MET A 63 -24.44 3.46 -2.40
C MET A 63 -25.56 3.89 -1.45
N TYR A 64 -25.39 4.94 -0.66
CA TYR A 64 -26.24 5.24 0.50
C TYR A 64 -27.27 6.35 0.28
N ASN A 65 -27.40 6.86 -0.95
CA ASN A 65 -28.33 7.95 -1.25
C ASN A 65 -28.03 9.22 -0.43
N TRP A 66 -26.77 9.40 -0.02
CA TRP A 66 -26.30 10.58 0.70
C TRP A 66 -26.21 11.78 -0.22
N THR A 67 -26.56 12.95 0.27
CA THR A 67 -26.28 14.21 -0.43
C THR A 67 -24.77 14.43 -0.57
N HIS A 68 -24.36 15.32 -1.48
CA HIS A 68 -22.94 15.65 -1.66
C HIS A 68 -22.28 16.12 -0.35
N GLU A 69 -22.98 16.95 0.42
CA GLU A 69 -22.49 17.47 1.70
C GLU A 69 -22.34 16.37 2.75
N GLU A 70 -23.37 15.52 2.91
CA GLU A 70 -23.33 14.37 3.82
C GLU A 70 -22.23 13.38 3.44
N ALA A 71 -22.07 13.07 2.16
CA ALA A 71 -21.04 12.14 1.72
C ALA A 71 -19.64 12.68 2.00
N ILE A 72 -19.38 13.96 1.74
CA ILE A 72 -18.08 14.57 2.08
C ILE A 72 -17.86 14.54 3.61
N LEU A 73 -18.86 14.92 4.40
CA LEU A 73 -18.77 14.95 5.86
C LEU A 73 -18.54 13.54 6.45
N TYR A 74 -19.36 12.56 6.07
CA TYR A 74 -19.30 11.22 6.63
C TYR A 74 -18.02 10.48 6.23
N ASN A 75 -17.58 10.57 4.97
CA ASN A 75 -16.28 10.01 4.60
C ASN A 75 -15.13 10.71 5.30
N GLY A 76 -15.22 12.02 5.53
CA GLY A 76 -14.25 12.75 6.35
C GLY A 76 -14.16 12.22 7.78
N ILE A 77 -15.30 11.98 8.44
CA ILE A 77 -15.35 11.39 9.79
C ILE A 77 -14.76 9.98 9.80
N ILE A 78 -15.13 9.14 8.83
CA ILE A 78 -14.59 7.78 8.69
C ILE A 78 -13.08 7.81 8.53
N GLN A 79 -12.55 8.74 7.73
CA GLN A 79 -11.12 8.90 7.54
C GLN A 79 -10.41 9.33 8.83
N VAL A 80 -11.01 10.23 9.62
CA VAL A 80 -10.46 10.61 10.92
C VAL A 80 -10.37 9.39 11.84
N VAL A 81 -11.40 8.55 11.90
CA VAL A 81 -11.38 7.30 12.68
C VAL A 81 -10.27 6.37 12.18
N SER A 82 -10.14 6.19 10.86
CA SER A 82 -9.09 5.36 10.24
C SER A 82 -7.68 5.87 10.57
N CYS A 83 -7.47 7.19 10.56
CA CYS A 83 -6.22 7.83 10.95
C CYS A 83 -5.90 7.63 12.45
N LEU A 84 -6.91 7.69 13.33
CA LEU A 84 -6.73 7.42 14.77
C LEU A 84 -6.32 5.97 14.99
N VAL A 85 -6.99 5.02 14.33
CA VAL A 85 -6.65 3.59 14.37
C VAL A 85 -5.24 3.34 13.81
N SER A 86 -4.88 4.02 12.73
CA SER A 86 -3.54 3.96 12.15
C SER A 86 -2.48 4.46 13.12
N THR A 87 -2.72 5.59 13.77
CA THR A 87 -1.82 6.19 14.76
C THR A 87 -1.63 5.26 15.96
N ALA A 88 -2.72 4.69 16.46
CA ALA A 88 -2.67 3.68 17.52
C ALA A 88 -1.85 2.45 17.08
N SER A 89 -2.07 1.95 15.87
CA SER A 89 -1.34 0.81 15.32
C SER A 89 0.16 1.08 15.16
N TYR A 90 0.57 2.25 14.65
CA TYR A 90 1.99 2.65 14.62
C TYR A 90 2.59 2.74 16.03
N THR A 91 1.84 3.31 16.98
CA THR A 91 2.29 3.43 18.37
C THR A 91 2.50 2.05 18.98
N ILE A 92 1.58 1.10 18.74
CA ILE A 92 1.70 -0.29 19.18
C ILE A 92 2.92 -0.95 18.53
N ILE A 93 3.11 -0.80 17.22
CA ILE A 93 4.27 -1.38 16.51
C ILE A 93 5.58 -0.83 17.10
N GLY A 94 5.65 0.48 17.39
CA GLY A 94 6.86 1.12 17.91
C GLY A 94 7.13 0.90 19.41
N SER A 95 6.08 0.72 20.24
CA SER A 95 6.20 0.62 21.70
C SER A 95 6.15 -0.81 22.26
N THR A 96 5.70 -1.78 21.47
CA THR A 96 5.54 -3.18 21.92
C THR A 96 6.49 -4.15 21.22
N ARG A 97 6.46 -5.42 21.63
CA ARG A 97 7.23 -6.51 21.02
C ARG A 97 6.87 -6.79 19.55
N ILE A 98 5.80 -6.20 19.01
CA ILE A 98 5.45 -6.32 17.60
C ILE A 98 6.55 -5.70 16.72
N GLY A 99 7.21 -4.64 17.18
CA GLY A 99 8.36 -4.04 16.47
C GLY A 99 9.54 -4.98 16.30
N THR A 100 9.65 -6.03 17.13
CA THR A 100 10.71 -7.06 17.03
C THR A 100 10.30 -8.29 16.24
N TRP A 101 9.04 -8.37 15.78
CA TRP A 101 8.59 -9.50 14.96
C TRP A 101 9.26 -9.48 13.60
N ASP A 102 9.27 -10.64 12.93
CA ASP A 102 9.71 -10.70 11.54
C ASP A 102 8.85 -9.75 10.71
N ARG A 103 9.51 -8.79 10.06
CA ARG A 103 8.90 -7.76 9.23
C ARG A 103 8.06 -8.35 8.12
N ARG A 104 8.43 -9.53 7.63
CA ARG A 104 7.67 -10.26 6.61
C ARG A 104 6.34 -10.76 7.15
N LEU A 105 6.33 -11.24 8.40
CA LEU A 105 5.11 -11.67 9.06
C LEU A 105 4.18 -10.47 9.25
N VAL A 106 4.69 -9.37 9.80
CA VAL A 106 3.93 -8.12 10.00
C VAL A 106 3.37 -7.60 8.66
N MET A 107 4.21 -7.56 7.63
CA MET A 107 3.80 -7.13 6.28
C MET A 107 2.76 -8.07 5.67
N THR A 108 2.89 -9.39 5.85
CA THR A 108 1.90 -10.36 5.38
C THR A 108 0.57 -10.19 6.10
N LEU A 109 0.58 -9.95 7.42
CA LEU A 109 -0.63 -9.64 8.18
C LEU A 109 -1.33 -8.38 7.64
N GLY A 110 -0.58 -7.31 7.38
CA GLY A 110 -1.12 -6.09 6.76
C GLY A 110 -1.72 -6.33 5.37
N LEU A 111 -1.03 -7.10 4.51
CA LEU A 111 -1.53 -7.47 3.18
C LEU A 111 -2.80 -8.31 3.25
N THR A 112 -2.89 -9.25 4.20
CA THR A 112 -4.12 -10.04 4.41
C THR A 112 -5.29 -9.16 4.87
N GLY A 113 -5.02 -8.17 5.74
CA GLY A 113 -6.02 -7.20 6.17
C GLY A 113 -6.53 -6.33 5.02
N PHE A 114 -5.63 -5.80 4.18
CA PHE A 114 -6.01 -5.05 2.98
C PHE A 114 -6.78 -5.89 1.97
N TRP A 115 -6.39 -7.15 1.79
CA TRP A 115 -7.11 -8.06 0.90
C TRP A 115 -8.54 -8.28 1.40
N PHE A 116 -8.70 -8.57 2.69
CA PHE A 116 -10.02 -8.77 3.31
C PHE A 116 -10.89 -7.50 3.25
N PHE A 117 -10.30 -6.33 3.50
CA PHE A 117 -10.97 -5.03 3.35
C PHE A 117 -11.56 -4.86 1.95
N HIS A 118 -10.77 -5.06 0.88
CA HIS A 118 -11.26 -4.92 -0.50
C HIS A 118 -12.23 -6.03 -0.89
N PHE A 119 -12.05 -7.23 -0.36
CA PHE A 119 -12.97 -8.35 -0.60
C PHE A 119 -14.35 -8.09 0.01
N CYS A 120 -14.41 -7.60 1.25
CA CYS A 120 -15.68 -7.26 1.89
C CYS A 120 -16.33 -6.01 1.27
N HIS A 121 -15.52 -5.09 0.74
CA HIS A 121 -16.01 -3.92 0.02
C HIS A 121 -16.43 -4.20 -1.43
N TYR A 122 -16.10 -5.39 -1.98
CA TYR A 122 -16.58 -5.80 -3.29
C TYR A 122 -18.11 -6.04 -3.25
N PRO A 123 -18.89 -5.62 -4.27
CA PRO A 123 -20.34 -5.84 -4.32
C PRO A 123 -20.66 -7.32 -4.51
N LEU A 124 -20.74 -8.06 -3.40
CA LEU A 124 -21.06 -9.48 -3.40
C LEU A 124 -22.53 -9.71 -3.76
N PRO A 125 -22.86 -10.84 -4.41
CA PRO A 125 -24.21 -11.09 -4.94
C PRO A 125 -25.30 -11.24 -3.87
N PHE A 126 -24.92 -11.42 -2.60
CA PHE A 126 -25.86 -11.51 -1.47
C PHE A 126 -26.11 -10.18 -0.76
N TYR A 127 -25.44 -9.10 -1.19
CA TYR A 127 -25.74 -7.75 -0.73
C TYR A 127 -27.02 -7.21 -1.39
N GLU A 128 -27.64 -6.19 -0.79
CA GLU A 128 -28.86 -5.59 -1.32
C GLU A 128 -28.63 -5.01 -2.72
N SER A 129 -29.52 -5.32 -3.67
CA SER A 129 -29.45 -4.87 -5.07
C SER A 129 -30.87 -4.61 -5.58
N PRO A 130 -31.09 -3.65 -6.51
CA PRO A 130 -30.14 -2.72 -7.12
C PRO A 130 -29.87 -1.45 -6.29
N LEU A 131 -28.92 -0.61 -6.74
CA LEU A 131 -28.68 0.70 -6.12
C LEU A 131 -29.90 1.62 -6.29
N THR A 132 -30.20 2.40 -5.25
CA THR A 132 -31.31 3.36 -5.29
C THR A 132 -30.98 4.52 -6.24
N ARG A 133 -31.85 4.73 -7.23
CA ARG A 133 -31.83 5.91 -8.10
C ARG A 133 -32.67 7.04 -7.47
N PRO A 134 -32.28 8.31 -7.64
CA PRO A 134 -33.04 9.43 -7.11
C PRO A 134 -34.42 9.53 -7.81
N PRO A 135 -35.48 9.95 -7.10
CA PRO A 135 -36.80 10.13 -7.69
C PRO A 135 -36.78 11.24 -8.76
N LEU A 136 -37.52 11.01 -9.85
CA LEU A 136 -37.71 11.98 -10.93
C LEU A 136 -38.90 12.88 -10.63
N VAL A 137 -38.70 14.20 -10.70
CA VAL A 137 -39.78 15.20 -10.76
C VAL A 137 -40.15 15.42 -12.22
N ASN A 138 -41.45 15.30 -12.52
CA ASN A 138 -42.02 15.45 -13.87
C ASN A 138 -41.40 14.51 -14.94
N GLY A 139 -40.80 13.40 -14.53
CA GLY A 139 -40.23 12.39 -15.43
C GLY A 139 -38.94 12.80 -16.16
N THR A 140 -38.41 14.00 -15.91
CA THR A 140 -37.24 14.54 -16.63
C THR A 140 -36.17 15.18 -15.74
N ALA A 141 -36.51 15.64 -14.54
CA ALA A 141 -35.55 16.27 -13.62
C ALA A 141 -35.36 15.39 -12.37
N SER A 142 -34.14 14.89 -12.15
CA SER A 142 -33.80 14.26 -10.86
C SER A 142 -33.93 15.29 -9.74
N ILE A 143 -34.61 14.94 -8.64
CA ILE A 143 -34.50 15.74 -7.42
C ILE A 143 -33.02 15.80 -7.05
N THR A 144 -32.52 16.96 -6.63
CA THR A 144 -31.21 17.16 -6.01
C THR A 144 -31.16 16.44 -4.66
N GLY A 145 -31.20 15.11 -4.71
CA GLY A 145 -30.97 14.19 -3.62
C GLY A 145 -29.84 13.26 -4.03
N GLY A 146 -29.19 12.63 -3.05
CA GLY A 146 -28.17 11.62 -3.31
C GLY A 146 -28.67 10.46 -4.19
N GLY A 147 -27.80 9.50 -4.44
CA GLY A 147 -28.13 8.28 -5.17
C GLY A 147 -27.38 8.13 -6.48
N CYS A 148 -27.65 7.02 -7.16
CA CYS A 148 -26.92 6.64 -8.36
C CYS A 148 -27.50 7.36 -9.61
N SER A 149 -26.65 8.07 -10.38
CA SER A 149 -27.09 8.86 -11.55
C SER A 149 -27.79 8.01 -12.61
N TYR A 150 -28.73 8.60 -13.33
CA TYR A 150 -29.38 7.98 -14.50
C TYR A 150 -28.41 7.76 -15.67
N ASP A 151 -27.28 8.48 -15.72
CA ASP A 151 -26.25 8.30 -16.75
C ASP A 151 -25.46 7.00 -16.61
N TYR A 152 -25.55 6.34 -15.45
CA TYR A 152 -24.80 5.13 -15.14
C TYR A 152 -25.68 3.88 -15.26
N ASP A 153 -25.39 3.03 -16.23
CA ASP A 153 -26.06 1.73 -16.42
C ASP A 153 -25.71 0.72 -15.32
N TRP A 154 -24.57 0.92 -14.65
CA TRP A 154 -24.11 0.01 -13.60
C TRP A 154 -24.90 0.09 -12.30
N CYS A 155 -25.73 1.12 -12.11
CA CYS A 155 -26.61 1.24 -10.94
C CYS A 155 -27.58 0.05 -10.81
N ASP A 156 -28.05 -0.49 -11.94
CA ASP A 156 -29.13 -1.49 -11.95
C ASP A 156 -28.65 -2.92 -11.64
N HIS A 157 -27.34 -3.17 -11.72
CA HIS A 157 -26.76 -4.49 -11.51
C HIS A 157 -25.67 -4.53 -10.44
N THR A 158 -25.40 -3.39 -9.79
CA THR A 158 -24.45 -3.30 -8.69
C THR A 158 -25.17 -3.46 -7.36
N ALA A 159 -24.63 -4.31 -6.49
CA ALA A 159 -25.13 -4.46 -5.13
C ALA A 159 -24.55 -3.35 -4.23
N ARG A 160 -25.24 -3.04 -3.13
CA ARG A 160 -24.85 -2.05 -2.11
C ARG A 160 -24.13 -2.75 -0.96
N VAL A 161 -22.90 -2.36 -0.65
CA VAL A 161 -22.25 -2.83 0.59
C VAL A 161 -23.05 -2.35 1.81
N PRO A 162 -23.38 -3.21 2.78
CA PRO A 162 -24.09 -2.79 4.00
C PRO A 162 -23.31 -1.69 4.75
N LEU A 163 -24.00 -0.63 5.16
CA LEU A 163 -23.36 0.52 5.82
C LEU A 163 -22.50 0.14 7.04
N PRO A 164 -22.94 -0.73 7.98
CA PRO A 164 -22.09 -1.13 9.11
C PRO A 164 -20.78 -1.80 8.67
N LEU A 165 -20.83 -2.60 7.60
CA LEU A 165 -19.65 -3.26 7.05
C LEU A 165 -18.70 -2.25 6.42
N TYR A 166 -19.21 -1.28 5.67
CA TYR A 166 -18.42 -0.19 5.10
C TYR A 166 -17.72 0.63 6.19
N LEU A 167 -18.45 1.04 7.23
CA LEU A 167 -17.91 1.80 8.36
C LEU A 167 -16.81 1.03 9.09
N PHE A 168 -17.02 -0.26 9.35
CA PHE A 168 -16.02 -1.11 10.00
C PHE A 168 -14.78 -1.32 9.13
N ASN A 169 -14.96 -1.57 7.83
CA ASN A 169 -13.88 -1.79 6.89
C ASN A 169 -12.99 -0.55 6.75
N PHE A 170 -13.57 0.61 6.42
CA PHE A 170 -12.79 1.85 6.21
C PHE A 170 -12.29 2.44 7.53
N GLY A 171 -13.08 2.38 8.60
CA GLY A 171 -12.70 2.94 9.89
C GLY A 171 -11.65 2.10 10.63
N ILE A 172 -11.76 0.77 10.62
CA ILE A 172 -10.93 -0.10 11.47
C ILE A 172 -9.94 -0.91 10.62
N ILE A 173 -10.41 -1.71 9.67
CA ILE A 173 -9.55 -2.67 8.95
C ILE A 173 -8.48 -1.94 8.13
N GLN A 174 -8.87 -0.92 7.37
CA GLN A 174 -7.95 -0.10 6.59
C GLN A 174 -6.93 0.61 7.50
N GLY A 175 -7.41 1.23 8.58
CA GLY A 175 -6.56 1.92 9.55
C GLY A 175 -5.56 1.00 10.23
N MET A 176 -5.89 -0.27 10.49
CA MET A 176 -4.95 -1.25 11.02
C MET A 176 -3.99 -1.80 9.95
N SER A 177 -4.50 -2.03 8.74
CA SER A 177 -3.72 -2.67 7.67
C SER A 177 -2.64 -1.75 7.11
N TYR A 178 -2.90 -0.44 7.05
CA TYR A 178 -1.96 0.53 6.49
C TYR A 178 -0.61 0.54 7.22
N PRO A 179 -0.54 0.74 8.56
CA PRO A 179 0.71 0.70 9.32
C PRO A 179 1.43 -0.65 9.26
N LEU A 180 0.69 -1.75 9.21
CA LEU A 180 1.25 -3.10 9.14
C LEU A 180 1.98 -3.37 7.82
N VAL A 181 1.66 -2.66 6.74
CA VAL A 181 2.40 -2.74 5.47
C VAL A 181 3.46 -1.64 5.38
N SER A 182 3.09 -0.40 5.69
CA SER A 182 3.95 0.77 5.49
C SER A 182 5.20 0.76 6.37
N ALA A 183 5.07 0.38 7.65
CA ALA A 183 6.17 0.37 8.61
C ALA A 183 7.25 -0.63 8.17
N PRO A 184 6.96 -1.94 8.03
CA PRO A 184 7.98 -2.90 7.58
C PRO A 184 8.50 -2.57 6.18
N CYS A 185 7.70 -2.01 5.27
CA CYS A 185 8.19 -1.60 3.95
C CYS A 185 9.29 -0.54 4.03
N ASN A 186 9.07 0.53 4.80
CA ASN A 186 10.07 1.59 4.99
C ASN A 186 11.30 1.09 5.75
N THR A 187 11.10 0.30 6.82
CA THR A 187 12.22 -0.18 7.62
C THR A 187 13.06 -1.24 6.85
N LEU A 188 12.43 -2.13 6.08
CA LEU A 188 13.14 -3.10 5.24
C LEU A 188 13.96 -2.41 4.16
N LEU A 189 13.45 -1.33 3.55
CA LEU A 189 14.19 -0.58 2.54
C LEU A 189 15.49 -0.05 3.13
N SER A 190 15.41 0.65 4.26
CA SER A 190 16.58 1.22 4.93
C SER A 190 17.57 0.15 5.39
N GLU A 191 17.10 -1.02 5.83
CA GLU A 191 17.98 -2.11 6.24
C GLU A 191 18.62 -2.89 5.11
N ILE A 192 17.92 -3.09 3.99
CA ILE A 192 18.49 -3.72 2.79
C ILE A 192 19.58 -2.82 2.20
N LEU A 193 19.38 -1.50 2.24
CA LEU A 193 20.38 -0.54 1.80
C LEU A 193 21.59 -0.47 2.74
N GLY A 194 21.41 -0.75 4.02
CA GLY A 194 22.48 -0.70 5.02
C GLY A 194 23.07 0.71 5.18
N PRO A 195 24.29 0.88 5.69
CA PRO A 195 24.86 2.19 6.06
C PRO A 195 25.26 3.08 4.86
N ARG A 196 24.65 2.92 3.67
CA ARG A 196 24.98 3.63 2.44
C ARG A 196 24.40 5.05 2.37
N LYS A 197 24.82 5.83 1.36
CA LYS A 197 24.09 7.04 0.95
C LYS A 197 22.70 6.66 0.41
N GLN A 198 21.71 6.57 1.30
CA GLN A 198 20.37 6.07 0.98
C GLN A 198 19.50 7.09 0.22
N GLY A 199 19.88 8.38 0.24
CA GLY A 199 19.03 9.48 -0.23
C GLY A 199 18.52 9.34 -1.67
N ALA A 200 19.34 8.86 -2.61
CA ALA A 200 18.91 8.68 -4.01
C ALA A 200 17.84 7.57 -4.15
N ILE A 201 18.04 6.43 -3.48
CA ILE A 201 17.10 5.30 -3.56
C ILE A 201 15.83 5.59 -2.78
N GLN A 202 15.93 6.23 -1.61
CA GLN A 202 14.76 6.71 -0.86
C GLN A 202 13.99 7.80 -1.62
N GLY A 203 14.69 8.69 -2.34
CA GLY A 203 14.06 9.67 -3.22
C GLY A 203 13.29 9.00 -4.37
N LEU A 204 13.87 7.97 -4.99
CA LEU A 204 13.18 7.21 -6.05
C LEU A 204 12.00 6.38 -5.51
N PHE A 205 12.13 5.84 -4.30
CA PHE A 205 11.05 5.19 -3.57
C PHE A 205 9.88 6.15 -3.33
N ALA A 206 10.17 7.34 -2.80
CA ALA A 206 9.16 8.39 -2.61
C ALA A 206 8.50 8.80 -3.94
N PHE A 207 9.31 9.02 -4.98
CA PHE A 207 8.80 9.32 -6.33
C PHE A 207 7.84 8.26 -6.85
N THR A 208 8.14 6.98 -6.63
CA THR A 208 7.26 5.86 -7.03
C THR A 208 5.90 5.97 -6.35
N GLY A 209 5.86 6.32 -5.06
CA GLY A 209 4.61 6.58 -4.35
C GLY A 209 3.83 7.73 -4.95
N SER A 210 4.47 8.90 -5.15
CA SER A 210 3.82 10.07 -5.75
C SER A 210 3.29 9.79 -7.17
N MET A 211 4.02 9.01 -7.97
CA MET A 211 3.57 8.59 -9.29
C MET A 211 2.31 7.72 -9.23
N ALA A 212 2.18 6.85 -8.22
CA ALA A 212 0.98 6.05 -7.98
C ALA A 212 -0.22 6.93 -7.62
N GLN A 213 -0.01 7.93 -6.75
CA GLN A 213 -1.06 8.86 -6.31
C GLN A 213 -1.63 9.71 -7.45
N PHE A 214 -0.86 9.91 -8.51
CA PHE A 214 -1.33 10.56 -9.73
C PHE A 214 -2.02 9.57 -10.68
N THR A 215 -1.39 8.42 -10.93
CA THR A 215 -1.82 7.48 -11.98
C THR A 215 -3.09 6.72 -11.57
N VAL A 216 -3.17 6.26 -10.33
CA VAL A 216 -4.23 5.35 -9.87
C VAL A 216 -5.59 6.03 -9.75
N PRO A 217 -5.72 7.29 -9.27
CA PRO A 217 -7.00 7.98 -9.28
C PRO A 217 -7.53 8.24 -10.68
N ILE A 218 -6.68 8.66 -11.63
CA ILE A 218 -7.10 8.89 -13.03
C ILE A 218 -7.68 7.60 -13.62
N PHE A 219 -6.97 6.48 -13.46
CA PHE A 219 -7.43 5.18 -13.88
C PHE A 219 -8.73 4.76 -13.17
N SER A 220 -8.80 4.93 -11.85
CA SER A 220 -9.95 4.54 -11.04
C SER A 220 -11.19 5.38 -11.33
N THR A 221 -11.05 6.67 -11.63
CA THR A 221 -12.17 7.53 -12.04
C THR A 221 -12.75 7.08 -13.38
N ALA A 222 -11.90 6.82 -14.38
CA ALA A 222 -12.36 6.30 -15.66
C ALA A 222 -13.05 4.93 -15.51
N LEU A 223 -12.52 4.08 -14.62
CA LEU A 223 -13.12 2.78 -14.32
C LEU A 223 -14.45 2.91 -13.56
N PHE A 224 -14.57 3.90 -12.67
CA PHE A 224 -15.79 4.22 -11.94
C PHE A 224 -16.91 4.65 -12.89
N GLU A 225 -16.63 5.57 -13.81
CA GLU A 225 -17.62 6.04 -14.79
C GLU A 225 -18.11 4.89 -15.68
N ALA A 226 -17.20 4.02 -16.13
CA ALA A 226 -17.53 2.92 -17.03
C ALA A 226 -18.27 1.75 -16.34
N SER A 227 -17.97 1.47 -15.08
CA SER A 227 -18.33 0.16 -14.48
C SER A 227 -18.63 0.20 -12.97
N GLY A 228 -18.71 1.41 -12.41
CA GLY A 228 -18.91 1.63 -10.99
C GLY A 228 -17.70 1.19 -10.17
N TYR A 229 -17.94 0.98 -8.87
CA TYR A 229 -16.88 0.62 -7.94
C TYR A 229 -16.47 -0.86 -7.97
N LYS A 230 -17.23 -1.72 -8.68
CA LYS A 230 -16.99 -3.17 -8.76
C LYS A 230 -15.58 -3.48 -9.28
N TYR A 231 -15.22 -2.96 -10.45
CA TYR A 231 -13.93 -3.27 -11.07
C TYR A 231 -12.76 -2.53 -10.42
N ILE A 232 -13.02 -1.41 -9.74
CA ILE A 232 -12.02 -0.75 -8.89
C ILE A 232 -11.59 -1.69 -7.76
N MET A 233 -12.55 -2.35 -7.10
CA MET A 233 -12.22 -3.34 -6.06
C MET A 233 -11.49 -4.57 -6.63
N VAL A 234 -11.87 -5.03 -7.82
CA VAL A 234 -11.15 -6.12 -8.50
C VAL A 234 -9.70 -5.73 -8.81
N TYR A 235 -9.48 -4.51 -9.32
CA TYR A 235 -8.14 -3.98 -9.58
C TYR A 235 -7.29 -3.99 -8.29
N HIS A 236 -7.81 -3.46 -7.19
CA HIS A 236 -7.09 -3.48 -5.91
C HIS A 236 -6.80 -4.90 -5.41
N LEU A 237 -7.78 -5.81 -5.49
CA LEU A 237 -7.57 -7.22 -5.13
C LEU A 237 -6.46 -7.86 -5.95
N ILE A 238 -6.37 -7.59 -7.25
CA ILE A 238 -5.30 -8.10 -8.12
C ILE A 238 -3.93 -7.54 -7.69
N VAL A 239 -3.83 -6.23 -7.47
CA VAL A 239 -2.56 -5.58 -7.07
C VAL A 239 -2.10 -6.07 -5.70
N ILE A 240 -3.02 -6.20 -4.72
CA ILE A 240 -2.70 -6.74 -3.39
C ILE A 240 -2.30 -8.22 -3.46
N THR A 241 -3.00 -9.02 -4.28
CA THR A 241 -2.67 -10.44 -4.44
C THR A 241 -1.28 -10.60 -5.08
N LEU A 242 -0.95 -9.79 -6.09
CA LEU A 242 0.37 -9.78 -6.69
C LEU A 242 1.46 -9.38 -5.66
N ALA A 243 1.20 -8.37 -4.82
CA ALA A 243 2.06 -8.04 -3.68
C ALA A 243 2.26 -9.26 -2.76
N ALA A 244 1.17 -9.87 -2.29
CA ALA A 244 1.24 -11.02 -1.38
C ALA A 244 2.04 -12.19 -1.98
N VAL A 245 1.85 -12.49 -3.26
CA VAL A 245 2.62 -13.52 -3.99
C VAL A 245 4.11 -13.15 -4.05
N MET A 246 4.45 -11.89 -4.34
CA MET A 246 5.85 -11.46 -4.35
C MET A 246 6.51 -11.57 -2.98
N VAL A 247 5.81 -11.21 -1.89
CA VAL A 247 6.32 -11.40 -0.52
C VAL A 247 6.52 -12.89 -0.23
N ALA A 248 5.56 -13.75 -0.58
CA ALA A 248 5.62 -15.17 -0.28
C ALA A 248 6.75 -15.89 -1.04
N VAL A 249 6.92 -15.60 -2.34
CA VAL A 249 7.94 -16.23 -3.20
C VAL A 249 9.34 -15.71 -2.87
N LEU A 250 9.46 -14.40 -2.61
CA LEU A 250 10.74 -13.72 -2.41
C LEU A 250 11.01 -13.41 -0.94
N GLN A 251 10.32 -14.08 -0.01
CA GLN A 251 10.53 -13.94 1.43
C GLN A 251 12.00 -14.09 1.80
N LYS A 252 12.71 -15.09 1.23
CA LYS A 252 14.14 -15.33 1.52
C LYS A 252 15.07 -14.19 1.11
N ARG A 253 14.59 -13.25 0.29
CA ARG A 253 15.33 -12.08 -0.23
C ARG A 253 15.06 -10.82 0.59
N LEU A 254 13.93 -10.75 1.28
CA LEU A 254 13.52 -9.62 2.14
C LEU A 254 14.19 -9.73 3.53
N VAL A 255 15.50 -9.94 3.58
CA VAL A 255 16.29 -10.01 4.83
C VAL A 255 17.01 -8.67 5.01
N PRO A 256 17.18 -8.18 6.25
CA PRO A 256 18.12 -7.10 6.54
C PRO A 256 19.52 -7.41 6.00
N LEU A 257 20.30 -6.40 5.59
CA LEU A 257 21.66 -6.63 5.10
C LEU A 257 22.57 -7.09 6.24
N GLU A 258 23.14 -8.29 6.14
CA GLU A 258 24.16 -8.77 7.05
C GLU A 258 25.50 -8.09 6.75
N LEU A 259 25.98 -7.24 7.68
CA LEU A 259 27.24 -6.50 7.53
C LEU A 259 28.47 -7.37 7.78
N THR A 260 28.33 -8.39 8.64
CA THR A 260 29.37 -9.37 8.91
C THR A 260 29.20 -10.58 7.98
N PRO A 261 30.17 -10.87 7.11
CA PRO A 261 30.13 -12.03 6.24
C PRO A 261 30.03 -13.33 7.08
N VAL A 262 29.19 -14.27 6.67
CA VAL A 262 29.13 -15.61 7.25
C VAL A 262 30.41 -16.38 6.89
N ASN A 263 31.02 -17.03 7.88
CA ASN A 263 32.24 -17.81 7.68
C ASN A 263 32.04 -18.87 6.58
N GLY A 264 33.00 -18.95 5.65
CA GLY A 264 32.99 -19.90 4.54
C GLY A 264 32.07 -19.56 3.36
N LYS A 265 31.34 -18.44 3.36
CA LYS A 265 30.52 -17.99 2.21
C LYS A 265 31.18 -16.84 1.46
N ALA A 266 31.09 -16.91 0.13
CA ALA A 266 31.56 -15.89 -0.79
C ALA A 266 30.67 -14.63 -0.72
N THR A 267 31.21 -13.50 -0.27
CA THR A 267 30.49 -12.23 -0.13
C THR A 267 30.91 -11.27 -1.23
N LYS A 268 30.01 -11.00 -2.19
CA LYS A 268 30.29 -10.08 -3.30
C LYS A 268 30.15 -8.63 -2.84
N TYR A 269 31.17 -7.82 -3.10
CA TYR A 269 31.20 -6.39 -2.80
C TYR A 269 31.61 -5.58 -4.05
N LYS A 270 31.64 -4.24 -3.97
CA LYS A 270 31.87 -3.38 -5.16
C LYS A 270 33.17 -3.69 -5.91
N ARG A 271 34.25 -4.08 -5.21
CA ARG A 271 35.59 -4.30 -5.80
C ARG A 271 36.02 -5.76 -5.90
N GLY A 272 35.16 -6.74 -5.57
CA GLY A 272 35.55 -8.15 -5.63
C GLY A 272 34.62 -9.10 -4.87
N THR A 273 35.16 -10.25 -4.47
CA THR A 273 34.50 -11.23 -3.60
C THR A 273 35.37 -11.44 -2.37
N PHE A 274 34.78 -11.31 -1.18
CA PHE A 274 35.45 -11.47 0.10
C PHE A 274 35.03 -12.80 0.74
N TYR A 275 35.99 -13.50 1.36
CA TYR A 275 35.75 -14.74 2.10
C TYR A 275 36.21 -14.52 3.54
N ARG A 276 35.30 -14.66 4.49
CA ARG A 276 35.65 -14.73 5.91
C ARG A 276 35.94 -16.20 6.24
N MET A 277 37.18 -16.51 6.63
CA MET A 277 37.55 -17.84 7.11
C MET A 277 37.14 -18.01 8.56
#